data_AF-A0A373Q3B0-F1
#
_entry.id   AF-A0A373Q3B0-F1
#
_cell.length_a   1.000
_cell.length_b   1.000
_cell.length_c   1.000
_cell.angle_alpha   90.00
_cell.angle_beta   90.00
_cell.angle_gamma   90.00
#
_symmetry.space_group_name_H-M   'P 1'
#
loop_
_entity.id
_entity.type
_entity.pdbx_description
1 polymer ?
#
loop_
_entity_poly.entity_id
_entity_poly.type
_entity_poly.pdbx_seq_one_letter_code
_entity_poly.pdbx_strand_id
1 'polypeptide(L)'
;MNEWENSSPNLREPYKNCTKKHYHDFNNGEFSFNYPFNNKKVNCKDVVDYCKQEADKIKPRVWLLFAQKDENFECLQVAHSKNDVKTEVSEAISYIFDHSVFNGDCSNSQFYENVCPKPNDKTKYRSYLYRKIGDEYSDFIICFLNVNKYLGIYNDNSNKNDAERIVDICKNQYAEAKIAYETLALFWRKVSSGIDGQTISYIVEHPFDEKSK
;
A
#
# COMPACT_ATOMS: atom_id res chain seq x y z
N MET A 1 -21.36 -18.05 16.19
CA MET A 1 -21.54 -16.59 16.10
C MET A 1 -20.30 -16.03 16.76
N ASN A 2 -19.28 -15.68 15.96
CA ASN A 2 -17.94 -15.40 16.45
C ASN A 2 -17.78 -13.89 16.65
N GLU A 3 -17.26 -13.49 17.81
CA GLU A 3 -17.11 -12.12 18.34
C GLU A 3 -16.08 -11.24 17.59
N TRP A 4 -15.98 -11.35 16.27
CA TRP A 4 -15.07 -10.54 15.44
C TRP A 4 -15.79 -9.42 14.68
N GLU A 5 -17.06 -9.17 15.00
CA GLU A 5 -17.81 -8.04 14.44
C GLU A 5 -17.40 -6.73 15.11
N ASN A 6 -16.78 -5.86 14.30
CA ASN A 6 -16.78 -4.39 14.44
C ASN A 6 -15.89 -3.75 15.51
N SER A 7 -14.60 -4.08 15.56
CA SER A 7 -13.60 -3.11 16.03
C SER A 7 -12.52 -2.88 14.97
N SER A 8 -12.24 -1.61 14.67
CA SER A 8 -11.07 -1.26 13.88
C SER A 8 -9.81 -1.72 14.62
N PRO A 9 -8.80 -2.28 13.91
CA PRO A 9 -7.60 -2.79 14.56
C PRO A 9 -6.91 -1.73 15.41
N ASN A 10 -6.33 -2.14 16.54
CA ASN A 10 -5.68 -1.22 17.46
C ASN A 10 -4.42 -0.60 16.84
N LEU A 11 -4.36 0.73 16.82
CA LEU A 11 -3.15 1.46 16.45
C LEU A 11 -2.08 1.30 17.54
N ARG A 12 -0.83 1.15 17.08
CA ARG A 12 0.36 1.10 17.92
C ARG A 12 0.81 2.51 18.26
N GLU A 13 1.46 2.68 19.42
CA GLU A 13 2.26 3.90 19.64
C GLU A 13 3.40 3.98 18.60
N PRO A 14 3.74 5.17 18.09
CA PRO A 14 3.20 6.49 18.44
C PRO A 14 2.01 6.96 17.56
N TYR A 15 1.36 6.06 16.81
CA TYR A 15 0.43 6.41 15.73
C TYR A 15 -1.02 6.67 16.17
N LYS A 16 -1.36 6.49 17.46
CA LYS A 16 -2.76 6.55 17.93
C LYS A 16 -3.45 7.89 17.71
N ASN A 17 -2.68 8.98 17.67
CA ASN A 17 -3.21 10.34 17.49
C ASN A 17 -2.99 10.88 16.06
N CYS A 18 -2.51 10.04 15.13
CA CYS A 18 -2.28 10.45 13.76
C CYS A 18 -3.58 10.50 12.97
N THR A 19 -3.76 11.56 12.16
CA THR A 19 -4.83 11.63 11.16
C THR A 19 -4.56 10.63 10.03
N LYS A 20 -5.55 9.82 9.70
CA LYS A 20 -5.49 8.84 8.61
C LYS A 20 -6.09 9.42 7.34
N LYS A 21 -5.35 9.40 6.23
CA LYS A 21 -5.89 9.68 4.91
C LYS A 21 -6.57 8.46 4.29
N HIS A 22 -7.70 8.70 3.65
CA HIS A 22 -8.46 7.76 2.83
C HIS A 22 -8.22 8.03 1.34
N TYR A 23 -8.67 7.12 0.48
CA TYR A 23 -8.53 7.26 -0.97
C TYR A 23 -9.01 8.63 -1.50
N HIS A 24 -10.12 9.15 -0.99
CA HIS A 24 -10.71 10.42 -1.44
C HIS A 24 -9.93 11.67 -1.00
N ASP A 25 -9.04 11.56 -0.01
CA ASP A 25 -8.17 12.66 0.41
C ASP A 25 -7.02 12.91 -0.58
N PHE A 26 -6.77 11.96 -1.48
CA PHE A 26 -5.83 12.12 -2.59
C PHE A 26 -6.56 12.85 -3.72
N ASN A 27 -6.13 14.08 -4.01
CA ASN A 27 -6.64 14.80 -5.17
C ASN A 27 -6.31 13.98 -6.42
N ASN A 28 -7.27 13.87 -7.36
CA ASN A 28 -7.25 13.06 -8.61
C ASN A 28 -5.98 13.13 -9.50
N GLY A 29 -4.94 13.86 -9.09
CA GLY A 29 -3.66 13.95 -9.74
C GLY A 29 -2.53 13.08 -9.17
N GLU A 30 -2.59 12.56 -7.95
CA GLU A 30 -1.45 11.84 -7.33
C GLU A 30 -1.28 10.42 -7.86
N PHE A 31 -2.36 9.78 -8.27
CA PHE A 31 -2.33 8.48 -8.93
C PHE A 31 -2.29 8.63 -10.45
N SER A 32 -1.37 7.94 -11.10
CA SER A 32 -1.33 7.82 -12.56
C SER A 32 -2.33 6.79 -13.10
N PHE A 33 -2.84 5.93 -12.21
CA PHE A 33 -3.83 4.90 -12.52
C PHE A 33 -4.57 4.54 -11.25
N ASN A 34 -5.88 4.29 -11.37
CA ASN A 34 -6.69 3.67 -10.34
C ASN A 34 -7.72 2.76 -11.02
N TYR A 35 -7.97 1.59 -10.43
CA TYR A 35 -8.93 0.64 -10.97
C TYR A 35 -9.77 0.02 -9.86
N PRO A 36 -11.06 0.38 -9.78
CA PRO A 36 -11.98 -0.24 -8.86
C PRO A 36 -12.40 -1.62 -9.34
N PHE A 37 -12.52 -2.58 -8.43
CA PHE A 37 -13.05 -3.92 -8.73
C PHE A 37 -13.71 -4.54 -7.51
N ASN A 38 -14.67 -5.44 -7.75
CA ASN A 38 -15.29 -6.23 -6.69
C ASN A 38 -14.95 -7.71 -6.88
N ASN A 39 -14.19 -8.32 -5.97
CA ASN A 39 -13.67 -9.69 -6.12
C ASN A 39 -14.75 -10.78 -6.14
N LYS A 40 -16.00 -10.45 -5.79
CA LYS A 40 -17.15 -11.37 -5.84
C LYS A 40 -18.01 -11.21 -7.09
N LYS A 41 -17.81 -10.14 -7.88
CA LYS A 41 -18.69 -9.77 -9.01
C LYS A 41 -18.01 -9.75 -10.37
N VAL A 42 -16.68 -9.67 -10.42
CA VAL A 42 -15.93 -9.62 -11.67
C VAL A 42 -15.00 -10.82 -11.83
N ASN A 43 -14.45 -11.02 -13.02
CA ASN A 43 -13.49 -12.09 -13.27
C ASN A 43 -12.07 -11.65 -12.89
N CYS A 44 -11.34 -12.50 -12.15
CA CYS A 44 -9.94 -12.26 -11.77
C CYS A 44 -9.04 -11.94 -12.97
N LYS A 45 -9.19 -12.67 -14.07
CA LYS A 45 -8.34 -12.53 -15.26
C LYS A 45 -8.48 -11.15 -15.88
N ASP A 46 -9.71 -10.64 -15.98
CA ASP A 46 -9.97 -9.32 -16.58
C ASP A 46 -9.31 -8.20 -15.75
N VAL A 47 -9.39 -8.29 -14.42
CA VAL A 47 -8.72 -7.35 -13.50
C VAL A 47 -7.20 -7.41 -13.68
N VAL A 48 -6.62 -8.63 -13.68
CA VAL A 48 -5.18 -8.84 -13.84
C VAL A 48 -4.68 -8.31 -15.19
N ASP A 49 -5.36 -8.66 -16.29
CA ASP A 49 -4.96 -8.28 -17.63
C ASP A 49 -5.01 -6.75 -17.82
N TYR A 50 -6.04 -6.10 -17.27
CA TYR A 50 -6.15 -4.63 -17.32
C TYR A 50 -5.04 -3.95 -16.50
N CYS A 51 -4.82 -4.37 -15.25
CA CYS A 51 -3.76 -3.81 -14.41
C CYS A 51 -2.36 -4.02 -15.02
N LYS A 52 -2.10 -5.17 -15.65
CA LYS A 52 -0.84 -5.45 -16.37
C LYS A 52 -0.64 -4.50 -17.54
N GLN A 53 -1.66 -4.32 -18.38
CA GLN A 53 -1.59 -3.43 -19.54
C GLN A 53 -1.26 -1.99 -19.13
N GLU A 54 -1.90 -1.49 -18.07
CA GLU A 54 -1.64 -0.13 -17.58
C GLU A 54 -0.28 -0.01 -16.89
N ALA A 55 0.14 -1.03 -16.14
CA ALA A 55 1.49 -1.08 -15.58
C ALA A 55 2.58 -1.10 -16.66
N ASP A 56 2.34 -1.73 -17.82
CA ASP A 56 3.28 -1.72 -18.95
C ASP A 56 3.41 -0.33 -19.60
N LYS A 57 2.31 0.41 -19.68
CA LYS A 57 2.29 1.77 -20.23
C LYS A 57 2.98 2.75 -19.30
N ILE A 58 2.63 2.71 -18.02
CA ILE A 58 3.02 3.73 -17.02
C ILE A 58 4.38 3.41 -16.39
N LYS A 59 4.74 2.12 -16.31
CA LYS A 59 5.93 1.61 -15.60
C LYS A 59 6.02 2.12 -14.16
N PRO A 60 4.96 1.95 -13.35
CA PRO A 60 4.93 2.49 -12.00
C PRO A 60 5.95 1.78 -11.10
N ARG A 61 6.42 2.50 -10.09
CA ARG A 61 7.35 1.98 -9.08
C ARG A 61 6.66 1.71 -7.75
N VAL A 62 5.58 2.43 -7.44
CA VAL A 62 4.84 2.30 -6.19
C VAL A 62 3.38 2.07 -6.51
N TRP A 63 2.77 1.09 -5.83
CA TRP A 63 1.36 0.75 -5.96
C TRP A 63 0.69 0.63 -4.59
N LEU A 64 -0.62 0.85 -4.57
CA LEU A 64 -1.45 0.82 -3.38
C LEU A 64 -2.67 -0.07 -3.60
N LEU A 65 -3.14 -0.69 -2.52
CA LEU A 65 -4.41 -1.39 -2.47
C LEU A 65 -5.29 -0.71 -1.43
N PHE A 66 -6.42 -0.17 -1.89
CA PHE A 66 -7.50 0.29 -1.03
C PHE A 66 -8.64 -0.71 -1.03
N ALA A 67 -9.39 -0.75 0.07
CA ALA A 67 -10.66 -1.48 0.14
C ALA A 67 -11.73 -0.65 0.85
N GLN A 68 -12.98 -0.86 0.45
CA GLN A 68 -14.11 -0.22 1.10
C GLN A 68 -14.32 -0.80 2.50
N LYS A 69 -14.38 0.09 3.48
CA LYS A 69 -14.80 -0.21 4.85
C LYS A 69 -15.70 0.92 5.32
N ASP A 70 -16.93 0.58 5.70
CA ASP A 70 -17.98 1.56 5.98
C ASP A 70 -18.17 2.52 4.80
N GLU A 71 -18.09 3.84 5.03
CA GLU A 71 -18.25 4.88 4.01
C GLU A 71 -16.93 5.26 3.32
N ASN A 72 -15.79 4.68 3.72
CA ASN A 72 -14.46 5.09 3.25
C ASN A 72 -13.71 3.97 2.52
N PHE A 73 -12.76 4.36 1.68
CA PHE A 73 -11.76 3.45 1.13
C PHE A 73 -10.47 3.57 1.95
N GLU A 74 -10.19 2.55 2.75
CA GLU A 74 -9.00 2.48 3.59
C GLU A 74 -7.82 1.85 2.85
N CYS A 75 -6.61 2.37 3.08
CA CYS A 75 -5.42 1.76 2.52
C CYS A 75 -5.07 0.47 3.29
N LEU A 76 -5.06 -0.64 2.57
CA LEU A 76 -4.68 -1.94 3.11
C LEU A 76 -3.18 -2.20 2.95
N GLN A 77 -2.62 -1.84 1.78
CA GLN A 77 -1.23 -2.12 1.45
C GLN A 77 -0.63 -1.05 0.55
N VAL A 78 0.67 -0.82 0.72
CA VAL A 78 1.53 -0.03 -0.15
C VAL A 78 2.77 -0.87 -0.47
N ALA A 79 3.28 -0.81 -1.69
CA ALA A 79 4.53 -1.47 -2.01
C ALA A 79 5.31 -0.73 -3.11
N HIS A 80 6.63 -0.66 -2.93
CA HIS A 80 7.57 -0.33 -3.99
C HIS A 80 8.07 -1.60 -4.69
N SER A 81 7.90 -1.67 -6.00
CA SER A 81 8.38 -2.77 -6.84
C SER A 81 9.67 -2.36 -7.53
N LYS A 82 10.79 -3.00 -7.16
CA LYS A 82 12.11 -2.66 -7.71
C LYS A 82 12.27 -3.06 -9.18
N ASN A 83 11.65 -4.16 -9.60
CA ASN A 83 11.89 -4.74 -10.93
C ASN A 83 10.61 -5.08 -11.69
N ASP A 84 9.59 -5.62 -11.02
CA ASP A 84 8.41 -6.16 -11.72
C ASP A 84 7.10 -5.93 -10.95
N VAL A 85 6.59 -4.71 -11.07
CA VAL A 85 5.29 -4.32 -10.50
C VAL A 85 4.14 -5.16 -11.08
N LYS A 86 4.26 -5.63 -12.33
CA LYS A 86 3.21 -6.38 -13.00
C LYS A 86 3.01 -7.72 -12.32
N THR A 87 4.08 -8.47 -12.11
CA THR A 87 4.02 -9.76 -11.42
C THR A 87 3.52 -9.57 -9.99
N GLU A 88 4.05 -8.58 -9.26
CA GLU A 88 3.65 -8.34 -7.87
C GLU A 88 2.15 -8.03 -7.72
N VAL A 89 1.61 -7.15 -8.57
CA VAL A 89 0.19 -6.76 -8.57
C VAL A 89 -0.69 -7.92 -9.04
N SER A 90 -0.25 -8.66 -10.05
CA SER A 90 -1.00 -9.82 -10.57
C SER A 90 -1.14 -10.91 -9.54
N GLU A 91 -0.08 -11.21 -8.80
CA GLU A 91 -0.12 -12.15 -7.69
C GLU A 91 -1.05 -11.66 -6.58
N ALA A 92 -0.94 -10.38 -6.20
CA ALA A 92 -1.79 -9.80 -5.16
C ALA A 92 -3.28 -9.94 -5.53
N ILE A 93 -3.66 -9.54 -6.75
CA ILE A 93 -5.04 -9.70 -7.25
C ILE A 93 -5.43 -11.18 -7.26
N SER A 94 -4.61 -12.07 -7.82
CA SER A 94 -4.94 -13.50 -7.92
C SER A 94 -5.22 -14.12 -6.55
N TYR A 95 -4.48 -13.73 -5.51
CA TYR A 95 -4.72 -14.19 -4.15
C TYR A 95 -5.93 -13.53 -3.48
N ILE A 96 -6.30 -12.29 -3.83
CA ILE A 96 -7.56 -11.66 -3.38
C ILE A 96 -8.79 -12.41 -3.91
N PHE A 97 -8.67 -13.03 -5.08
CA PHE A 97 -9.72 -13.88 -5.68
C PHE A 97 -9.68 -15.33 -5.20
N ASP A 98 -8.70 -15.70 -4.38
CA ASP A 98 -8.56 -17.04 -3.80
C ASP A 98 -9.25 -17.07 -2.43
N HIS A 99 -10.51 -17.51 -2.42
CA HIS A 99 -11.36 -17.58 -1.22
C HIS A 99 -11.02 -18.76 -0.28
N SER A 100 -9.77 -19.21 -0.27
CA SER A 100 -9.32 -20.21 0.69
C SER A 100 -9.07 -19.54 2.06
N VAL A 101 -9.89 -19.94 3.03
CA VAL A 101 -9.88 -19.38 4.39
C VAL A 101 -8.49 -19.45 5.01
N PHE A 102 -7.96 -18.30 5.41
CA PHE A 102 -6.77 -18.23 6.24
C PHE A 102 -7.13 -18.47 7.72
N ASN A 103 -6.68 -19.60 8.26
CA ASN A 103 -6.71 -19.86 9.70
C ASN A 103 -5.28 -19.87 10.24
N GLY A 104 -4.87 -18.77 10.88
CA GLY A 104 -3.56 -18.70 11.52
C GLY A 104 -3.35 -17.43 12.33
N ASP A 105 -2.29 -17.43 13.13
CA ASP A 105 -1.95 -16.32 14.00
C ASP A 105 -1.57 -15.07 13.20
N CYS A 106 -1.80 -13.92 13.84
CA CYS A 106 -1.38 -12.64 13.31
C CYS A 106 -0.22 -12.02 14.11
N SER A 107 0.37 -10.99 13.53
CA SER A 107 1.43 -10.14 14.09
C SER A 107 1.07 -8.69 13.82
N ASN A 108 1.77 -7.82 14.51
CA ASN A 108 1.73 -6.40 14.25
C ASN A 108 2.18 -6.09 12.81
N SER A 109 1.50 -5.14 12.18
CA SER A 109 2.06 -4.38 11.06
C SER A 109 2.93 -3.25 11.62
N GLN A 110 3.41 -2.34 10.78
CA GLN A 110 4.10 -1.16 11.29
C GLN A 110 3.18 -0.31 12.19
N PHE A 111 1.93 -0.11 11.79
CA PHE A 111 1.01 0.82 12.45
C PHE A 111 0.00 0.15 13.38
N TYR A 112 -0.35 -1.11 13.15
CA TYR A 112 -1.43 -1.80 13.89
C TYR A 112 -0.96 -3.06 14.60
N GLU A 113 -1.68 -3.42 15.64
CA GLU A 113 -1.49 -4.64 16.40
C GLU A 113 -2.22 -5.82 15.73
N ASN A 114 -1.54 -6.97 15.67
CA ASN A 114 -2.18 -8.26 15.37
C ASN A 114 -2.99 -8.38 14.06
N VAL A 115 -2.56 -7.72 12.98
CA VAL A 115 -3.25 -7.73 11.67
C VAL A 115 -2.58 -8.60 10.59
N CYS A 116 -1.25 -8.70 10.57
CA CYS A 116 -0.52 -9.36 9.49
C CYS A 116 -0.37 -10.87 9.77
N PRO A 117 -0.67 -11.76 8.81
CA PRO A 117 -0.59 -13.21 9.02
C PRO A 117 0.83 -13.69 9.32
N LYS A 118 0.93 -14.77 10.09
CA LYS A 118 2.16 -15.50 10.41
C LYS A 118 2.11 -16.91 9.82
N PRO A 119 2.39 -17.10 8.52
CA PRO A 119 2.52 -18.45 7.99
C PRO A 119 3.74 -19.15 8.62
N ASN A 120 3.62 -20.47 8.82
CA ASN A 120 4.77 -21.32 9.17
C ASN A 120 5.88 -21.24 8.10
N ASP A 121 5.47 -21.15 6.84
CA ASP A 121 6.35 -20.95 5.69
C ASP A 121 6.32 -19.48 5.25
N LYS A 122 7.41 -18.75 5.53
CA LYS A 122 7.54 -17.32 5.22
C LYS A 122 7.39 -17.01 3.73
N THR A 123 7.67 -17.97 2.84
CA THR A 123 7.50 -17.77 1.38
C THR A 123 6.03 -17.60 0.99
N LYS A 124 5.10 -18.09 1.82
CA LYS A 124 3.66 -18.00 1.65
C LYS A 124 3.04 -16.74 2.25
N TYR A 125 3.85 -15.82 2.78
CA TYR A 125 3.32 -14.61 3.43
C TYR A 125 2.41 -13.79 2.51
N ARG A 126 2.82 -13.55 1.27
CA ARG A 126 2.02 -12.76 0.31
C ARG A 126 0.68 -13.44 0.01
N SER A 127 0.68 -14.75 -0.26
CA SER A 127 -0.56 -15.46 -0.54
C SER A 127 -1.51 -15.45 0.65
N TYR A 128 -1.00 -15.69 1.87
CA TYR A 128 -1.82 -15.64 3.08
C TYR A 128 -2.39 -14.25 3.35
N LEU A 129 -1.58 -13.20 3.15
CA LEU A 129 -2.02 -11.83 3.33
C LEU A 129 -3.16 -11.46 2.38
N TYR A 130 -2.96 -11.69 1.09
CA TYR A 130 -3.94 -11.25 0.09
C TYR A 130 -5.21 -12.11 0.08
N ARG A 131 -5.13 -13.39 0.46
CA ARG A 131 -6.32 -14.23 0.72
C ARG A 131 -7.13 -13.71 1.89
N LYS A 132 -6.48 -13.43 3.03
CA LYS A 132 -7.13 -12.80 4.20
C LYS A 132 -7.82 -11.49 3.81
N ILE A 133 -7.16 -10.66 3.00
CA ILE A 133 -7.76 -9.43 2.46
C ILE A 133 -8.98 -9.73 1.59
N GLY A 134 -8.91 -10.72 0.70
CA GLY A 134 -10.03 -11.12 -0.17
C GLY A 134 -11.21 -11.75 0.57
N ASP A 135 -10.97 -12.34 1.74
CA ASP A 135 -12.00 -12.87 2.63
C ASP A 135 -12.70 -11.77 3.43
N GLU A 136 -11.96 -10.76 3.89
CA GLU A 136 -12.47 -9.67 4.73
C GLU A 136 -13.14 -8.52 3.96
N TYR A 137 -12.73 -8.30 2.71
CA TYR A 137 -13.19 -7.18 1.90
C TYR A 137 -13.68 -7.66 0.53
N SER A 138 -14.60 -6.89 -0.08
CA SER A 138 -15.10 -7.21 -1.43
C SER A 138 -14.81 -6.16 -2.47
N ASP A 139 -14.83 -4.88 -2.10
CA ASP A 139 -14.73 -3.74 -3.01
C ASP A 139 -13.36 -3.09 -2.83
N PHE A 140 -12.59 -3.05 -3.91
CA PHE A 140 -11.17 -2.69 -3.91
C PHE A 140 -10.86 -1.61 -4.93
N ILE A 141 -9.76 -0.90 -4.72
CA ILE A 141 -9.14 -0.03 -5.72
C ILE A 141 -7.63 -0.29 -5.73
N ILE A 142 -7.09 -0.74 -6.87
CA ILE A 142 -5.64 -0.76 -7.10
C ILE A 142 -5.25 0.60 -7.66
N CYS A 143 -4.22 1.22 -7.08
CA CYS A 143 -3.69 2.50 -7.57
C CYS A 143 -2.20 2.39 -7.90
N PHE A 144 -1.76 3.08 -8.95
CA PHE A 144 -0.34 3.32 -9.22
C PHE A 144 0.00 4.78 -8.94
N LEU A 145 1.00 4.98 -8.09
CA LEU A 145 1.40 6.30 -7.62
C LEU A 145 2.31 6.98 -8.65
N ASN A 146 2.00 8.23 -8.99
CA ASN A 146 2.94 9.11 -9.66
C ASN A 146 3.90 9.69 -8.61
N VAL A 147 5.00 8.98 -8.35
CA VAL A 147 5.98 9.33 -7.30
C VAL A 147 6.50 10.76 -7.45
N ASN A 148 6.85 11.18 -8.66
CA ASN A 148 7.38 12.53 -8.88
C ASN A 148 6.33 13.59 -8.53
N LYS A 149 5.09 13.43 -9.00
CA LYS A 149 4.01 14.38 -8.71
C LYS A 149 3.64 14.39 -7.23
N TYR A 150 3.56 13.23 -6.60
CA TYR A 150 3.27 13.09 -5.17
C TYR A 150 4.33 13.74 -4.28
N LEU A 151 5.61 13.65 -4.67
CA LEU A 151 6.72 14.25 -3.93
C LEU A 151 7.06 15.69 -4.37
N GLY A 152 6.36 16.26 -5.35
CA GLY A 152 6.68 17.59 -5.90
C GLY A 152 8.03 17.66 -6.60
N ILE A 153 8.48 16.56 -7.22
CA ILE A 153 9.74 16.49 -7.97
C ILE A 153 9.44 16.80 -9.43
N TYR A 154 9.73 18.04 -9.85
CA TYR A 154 9.42 18.56 -11.19
C TYR A 154 10.61 18.62 -12.15
N ASN A 155 11.83 18.36 -11.66
CA ASN A 155 13.02 18.42 -12.51
C ASN A 155 13.16 17.14 -13.33
N ASP A 156 13.48 17.31 -14.62
CA ASP A 156 13.99 16.23 -15.45
C ASP A 156 15.30 15.75 -14.81
N ASN A 157 15.28 14.52 -14.29
CA ASN A 157 16.43 13.84 -13.70
C ASN A 157 17.53 13.68 -14.74
N SER A 158 18.32 14.73 -14.95
CA SER A 158 19.48 14.69 -15.83
C SER A 158 20.63 13.88 -15.24
N ASN A 159 20.47 13.42 -13.99
CA ASN A 159 21.35 12.54 -13.23
C ASN A 159 22.81 13.00 -13.25
N LYS A 160 23.00 14.33 -13.25
CA LYS A 160 24.28 15.00 -13.50
C LYS A 160 25.18 15.03 -12.27
N ASN A 161 24.59 15.03 -11.08
CA ASN A 161 25.30 15.10 -9.80
C ASN A 161 24.80 14.03 -8.82
N ASP A 162 25.55 13.85 -7.73
CA ASP A 162 25.25 12.82 -6.74
C ASP A 162 23.95 13.08 -5.97
N ALA A 163 23.56 14.34 -5.78
CA ALA A 163 22.28 14.66 -5.14
C ALA A 163 21.09 14.17 -6.01
N GLU A 164 21.14 14.40 -7.32
CA GLU A 164 20.13 13.88 -8.26
C GLU A 164 20.11 12.35 -8.28
N ARG A 165 21.27 11.68 -8.21
CA ARG A 165 21.37 10.22 -8.10
C ARG A 165 20.72 9.70 -6.83
N ILE A 166 21.01 10.34 -5.69
CA ILE A 166 20.43 9.98 -4.39
C ILE A 166 18.91 10.12 -4.45
N VAL A 167 18.38 11.21 -5.01
CA VAL A 167 16.94 11.40 -5.19
C VAL A 167 16.35 10.28 -6.06
N ASP A 168 16.96 9.97 -7.20
CA ASP A 168 16.43 8.93 -8.10
C ASP A 168 16.43 7.52 -7.47
N ILE A 169 17.47 7.21 -6.68
CA ILE A 169 17.59 5.95 -5.94
C ILE A 169 16.53 5.87 -4.83
N CYS A 170 16.36 6.93 -4.04
CA CYS A 170 15.60 6.87 -2.78
C CYS A 170 14.12 7.24 -2.94
N LYS A 171 13.74 8.05 -3.95
CA LYS A 171 12.39 8.64 -4.05
C LYS A 171 11.25 7.64 -3.96
N ASN A 172 11.40 6.45 -4.55
CA ASN A 172 10.33 5.46 -4.57
C ASN A 172 10.12 4.83 -3.19
N GLN A 173 11.20 4.52 -2.47
CA GLN A 173 11.13 3.96 -1.11
C GLN A 173 10.66 5.02 -0.11
N TYR A 174 11.13 6.27 -0.25
CA TYR A 174 10.63 7.39 0.54
C TYR A 174 9.13 7.61 0.29
N ALA A 175 8.68 7.59 -0.97
CA ALA A 175 7.26 7.73 -1.31
C ALA A 175 6.41 6.60 -0.73
N GLU A 176 6.87 5.35 -0.82
CA GLU A 176 6.21 4.19 -0.20
C GLU A 176 6.03 4.39 1.31
N ALA A 177 7.11 4.69 2.04
CA ALA A 177 7.04 4.86 3.49
C ALA A 177 6.19 6.08 3.89
N LYS A 178 6.32 7.20 3.17
CA LYS A 178 5.52 8.41 3.40
C LYS A 178 4.02 8.14 3.21
N ILE A 179 3.62 7.56 2.08
CA ILE A 179 2.19 7.30 1.81
C ILE A 179 1.63 6.19 2.70
N ALA A 180 2.44 5.19 3.08
CA ALA A 180 2.05 4.19 4.07
C ALA A 180 1.77 4.82 5.44
N TYR A 181 2.55 5.83 5.86
CA TYR A 181 2.30 6.59 7.08
C TYR A 181 1.06 7.48 6.97
N GLU A 182 0.95 8.30 5.91
CA GLU A 182 -0.19 9.20 5.73
C GLU A 182 -1.54 8.46 5.69
N THR A 183 -1.54 7.24 5.14
CA THR A 183 -2.74 6.41 5.06
C THR A 183 -2.90 5.43 6.22
N LEU A 184 -1.91 5.36 7.12
CA LEU A 184 -1.77 4.30 8.13
C LEU A 184 -2.15 2.95 7.52
N ALA A 185 -1.36 2.49 6.53
CA ALA A 185 -1.67 1.32 5.73
C ALA A 185 -1.72 0.04 6.57
N LEU A 186 -2.87 -0.65 6.55
CA LEU A 186 -3.22 -1.65 7.55
C LEU A 186 -2.18 -2.77 7.68
N PHE A 187 -1.76 -3.33 6.55
CA PHE A 187 -0.86 -4.49 6.48
C PHE A 187 0.56 -4.13 6.05
N TRP A 188 0.91 -2.83 6.04
CA TRP A 188 2.24 -2.41 5.64
C TRP A 188 3.27 -2.78 6.70
N ARG A 189 4.37 -3.36 6.25
CA ARG A 189 5.53 -3.67 7.08
C ARG A 189 6.72 -2.96 6.49
N LYS A 190 7.44 -2.21 7.33
CA LYS A 190 8.74 -1.68 6.94
C LYS A 190 9.64 -2.80 6.42
N VAL A 191 10.27 -2.57 5.28
CA VAL A 191 11.37 -3.41 4.86
C VAL A 191 12.56 -3.09 5.77
N SER A 192 13.44 -4.06 6.02
CA SER A 192 14.71 -3.84 6.70
C SER A 192 15.70 -2.97 5.90
N SER A 193 15.20 -2.20 4.91
CA SER A 193 15.96 -1.18 4.22
C SER A 193 16.06 0.05 5.13
N GLY A 194 17.24 0.64 5.27
CA GLY A 194 17.43 1.77 6.19
C GLY A 194 16.52 2.97 5.88
N ILE A 195 16.06 3.10 4.63
CA ILE A 195 15.26 4.23 4.15
C ILE A 195 13.87 4.23 4.78
N ASP A 196 13.16 3.09 4.79
CA ASP A 196 11.81 3.02 5.36
C ASP A 196 11.80 3.41 6.84
N GLY A 197 12.73 2.84 7.61
CA GLY A 197 12.87 3.12 9.03
C GLY A 197 13.23 4.57 9.31
N GLN A 198 14.21 5.13 8.58
CA GLN A 198 14.59 6.54 8.71
C GLN A 198 13.46 7.48 8.30
N THR A 199 12.71 7.14 7.25
CA THR A 199 11.58 7.94 6.78
C THR A 199 10.48 7.99 7.84
N ILE A 200 10.09 6.85 8.41
CA ILE A 200 9.08 6.80 9.47
C ILE A 200 9.54 7.55 10.72
N SER A 201 10.77 7.31 11.20
CA SER A 201 11.30 8.02 12.36
C SER A 201 11.31 9.54 12.13
N TYR A 202 11.77 9.98 10.95
CA TYR A 202 11.82 11.39 10.60
C TYR A 202 10.43 12.03 10.57
N ILE A 203 9.45 11.39 9.93
CA ILE A 203 8.08 11.91 9.83
C ILE A 203 7.38 11.95 11.21
N VAL A 204 7.63 10.98 12.08
CA VAL A 204 7.09 10.97 13.44
C VAL A 204 7.64 12.14 14.27
N GLU A 205 8.93 12.44 14.12
CA GLU A 205 9.59 13.57 14.80
C GLU A 205 9.26 14.92 14.16
N HIS A 206 8.89 14.93 12.88
CA HIS A 206 8.57 16.13 12.09
C HIS A 206 7.23 15.92 11.34
N PRO A 207 6.09 15.90 12.07
CA PRO A 207 4.79 15.71 11.44
C PRO A 207 4.57 16.78 10.36
N PHE A 208 3.92 16.39 9.26
CA PHE A 208 3.62 17.32 8.18
C PHE A 208 2.75 18.47 8.74
N ASP A 209 3.28 19.70 8.76
CA ASP A 209 2.53 20.89 9.14
C ASP A 209 1.33 21.04 8.20
N GLU A 210 0.12 20.77 8.68
CA GLU A 210 -1.14 21.01 7.94
C GLU A 210 -1.36 22.50 7.59
N LYS A 211 -0.48 23.40 8.05
CA LYS A 211 -0.58 24.86 7.89
C LYS A 211 0.15 25.45 6.66
N SER A 212 0.68 24.63 5.77
CA SER A 212 1.33 25.12 4.53
C SER A 212 0.69 24.55 3.26
N LYS A 213 -0.63 24.70 3.14
CA LYS A 213 -1.35 24.74 1.85
C LYS A 213 -2.36 25.86 1.85
#